data_AF-A0A812LBI9-F1
#
_entry.id   AF-A0A812LBI9-F1
#
_cell.length_a   1.000
_cell.length_b   1.000
_cell.length_c   1.000
_cell.angle_alpha   90.00
_cell.angle_beta   90.00
_cell.angle_gamma   90.00
#
_symmetry.space_group_name_H-M   'P 1'
#
loop_
_entity.id
_entity.type
_entity.pdbx_description
1 polymer ?
#
loop_
_entity_poly.entity_id
_entity_poly.type
_entity_poly.pdbx_seq_one_letter_code
_entity_poly.pdbx_strand_id
1 'polypeptide(L)'
;MGAGASAHKALWENASQNELNDFVKGLSKEEAAKLAAALQAREGAAPLGIREMSALHATHSFNPSKEIPRQVVKDILEGLRSVPSSANTQPWTIVVVQGATRKLLSEKIVAKFDAGEQGTALYADLPKDMPARMQKAVDAYTKEYDAFLGDKAKLRKGCEFFGAPLHLVVCAPKGPCLEESPPVDGVFLDMGSAMTAMSFSAFDLGLGVHPQFSLAKYHDIYKEVLKEKMPDDHFVICGLSVGYLENDQDPRNTPGFVPSKLSVDDTTRWVNCDAEWLKTHGDVVTGNSEHGLKHLVHSRHCSHTLDTPRPVPYDFLASILSAARYVTSASNSQPWSVTVIQGAARDKLSKAMLDHFDAGNDGGQTYKKYSTQNTSRMQKGKDQYGYELYEERHKLERDDKDGRRKKYRPNYEFWGAPVLLLLKAPKAAAAGTFVDIGSYMYAILVGMQAYGLGGKPLGSVAKYTDICRLGVSSFRICGFWPRSVQAEGLGEQRLRNVSLGLYQGSLYESYYFGVLGPGFLSQVPT
;
A
#
# COMPACT_ATOMS: atom_id res chain seq x y z
N MET A 1 -23.68 -15.97 21.34
CA MET A 1 -22.34 -15.52 20.90
C MET A 1 -21.18 -16.48 21.30
N GLY A 2 -21.41 -17.63 21.95
CA GLY A 2 -20.32 -18.52 22.41
C GLY A 2 -20.03 -19.79 21.58
N ALA A 3 -20.91 -20.16 20.63
CA ALA A 3 -20.81 -21.44 19.93
C ALA A 3 -19.95 -21.42 18.64
N GLY A 4 -19.76 -20.25 18.02
CA GLY A 4 -18.96 -20.13 16.79
C GLY A 4 -17.45 -20.31 17.02
N ALA A 5 -16.93 -19.79 18.14
CA ALA A 5 -15.50 -19.83 18.45
C ALA A 5 -14.96 -21.25 18.74
N SER A 6 -15.78 -22.16 19.29
CA SER A 6 -15.35 -23.53 19.59
C SER A 6 -15.32 -24.42 18.33
N ALA A 7 -16.26 -24.25 17.42
CA ALA A 7 -16.28 -24.93 16.13
C ALA A 7 -15.09 -24.51 15.23
N HIS A 8 -14.67 -23.24 15.31
CA HIS A 8 -13.49 -22.75 14.61
C HIS A 8 -12.20 -23.40 15.08
N LYS A 9 -12.06 -23.76 16.37
CA LYS A 9 -10.84 -24.39 16.87
C LYS A 9 -10.65 -25.82 16.36
N ALA A 10 -11.73 -26.59 16.30
CA ALA A 10 -11.72 -28.00 15.91
C ALA A 10 -11.38 -28.25 14.43
N LEU A 11 -11.69 -27.31 13.53
CA LEU A 11 -11.40 -27.43 12.09
C LEU A 11 -9.89 -27.37 11.76
N TRP A 12 -9.07 -26.76 12.64
CA TRP A 12 -7.64 -26.54 12.40
C TRP A 12 -6.73 -27.48 13.19
N GLU A 13 -7.25 -28.17 14.21
CA GLU A 13 -6.50 -29.15 15.02
C GLU A 13 -6.20 -30.47 14.28
N ASN A 14 -6.82 -30.71 13.11
CA ASN A 14 -6.66 -31.94 12.32
C ASN A 14 -5.68 -31.84 11.13
N ALA A 15 -5.04 -30.69 10.89
CA ALA A 15 -3.90 -30.63 9.96
C ALA A 15 -2.69 -31.29 10.64
N SER A 16 -2.05 -32.26 9.99
CA SER A 16 -1.01 -33.06 10.66
C SER A 16 0.13 -32.14 11.13
N GLN A 17 0.55 -32.34 12.38
CA GLN A 17 1.57 -31.53 13.05
C GLN A 17 2.88 -31.41 12.23
N ASN A 18 3.15 -32.38 11.35
CA ASN A 18 4.31 -32.41 10.47
C ASN A 18 4.19 -31.42 9.29
N GLU A 19 3.02 -31.32 8.65
CA GLU A 19 2.78 -30.35 7.57
C GLU A 19 2.81 -28.88 8.08
N LEU A 20 2.49 -28.66 9.35
CA LEU A 20 2.59 -27.35 10.02
C LEU A 20 4.01 -26.99 10.45
N ASN A 21 4.88 -27.98 10.68
CA ASN A 21 6.27 -27.76 11.09
C ASN A 21 7.17 -27.38 9.90
N ASP A 22 6.90 -27.91 8.71
CA ASP A 22 7.60 -27.52 7.49
C ASP A 22 7.15 -26.13 7.00
N PHE A 23 5.92 -25.73 7.32
CA PHE A 23 5.28 -24.48 6.92
C PHE A 23 5.81 -23.20 7.60
N VAL A 24 6.49 -23.31 8.76
CA VAL A 24 6.84 -22.17 9.63
C VAL A 24 8.33 -21.81 9.62
N LYS A 25 9.18 -22.55 8.91
CA LYS A 25 10.60 -22.20 8.82
C LYS A 25 10.77 -20.93 7.97
N GLY A 26 11.03 -19.81 8.63
CA GLY A 26 11.64 -18.65 7.96
C GLY A 26 12.99 -19.04 7.36
N LEU A 27 13.45 -18.28 6.37
CA LEU A 27 14.76 -18.49 5.76
C LEU A 27 15.83 -18.53 6.86
N SER A 28 16.68 -19.56 6.84
CA SER A 28 17.91 -19.54 7.61
C SER A 28 18.74 -18.32 7.22
N LYS A 29 19.68 -17.91 8.10
CA LYS A 29 20.60 -16.81 7.78
C LYS A 29 21.35 -17.02 6.46
N GLU A 30 21.66 -18.27 6.13
CA GLU A 30 22.34 -18.62 4.89
C GLU A 30 21.43 -18.47 3.67
N GLU A 31 20.16 -18.85 3.78
CA GLU A 31 19.16 -18.67 2.72
C GLU A 31 18.80 -17.19 2.52
N ALA A 32 18.69 -16.41 3.60
CA ALA A 32 18.49 -14.96 3.52
C ALA A 32 19.68 -14.26 2.85
N ALA A 33 20.92 -14.71 3.13
CA ALA A 33 22.12 -14.19 2.48
C ALA A 33 22.22 -14.58 0.99
N LYS A 34 21.93 -15.84 0.65
CA LYS A 34 21.86 -16.30 -0.75
C LYS A 34 20.78 -15.55 -1.52
N LEU A 35 19.67 -15.26 -0.87
CA LEU A 35 18.59 -14.48 -1.46
C LEU A 35 19.00 -13.02 -1.67
N ALA A 36 19.59 -12.37 -0.67
CA ALA A 36 20.09 -11.00 -0.81
C ALA A 36 21.07 -10.90 -1.98
N ALA A 37 21.98 -11.88 -2.11
CA ALA A 37 22.90 -11.98 -3.25
C ALA A 37 22.17 -12.21 -4.59
N ALA A 38 21.11 -13.03 -4.63
CA ALA A 38 20.32 -13.26 -5.83
C ALA A 38 19.50 -12.03 -6.27
N LEU A 39 18.94 -11.28 -5.30
CA LEU A 39 18.27 -10.00 -5.56
C LEU A 39 19.25 -8.97 -6.10
N GLN A 40 20.42 -8.87 -5.49
CA GLN A 40 21.49 -7.95 -5.89
C GLN A 40 22.06 -8.31 -7.28
N ALA A 41 22.21 -9.61 -7.59
CA ALA A 41 22.59 -10.09 -8.92
C ALA A 41 21.51 -9.82 -10.00
N ARG A 42 20.24 -9.65 -9.60
CA ARG A 42 19.12 -9.34 -10.49
C ARG A 42 18.74 -7.87 -10.57
N GLU A 43 19.31 -6.97 -9.76
CA GLU A 43 19.04 -5.53 -9.88
C GLU A 43 19.37 -4.99 -11.29
N GLY A 44 20.37 -5.57 -11.97
CA GLY A 44 20.69 -5.26 -13.37
C GLY A 44 19.72 -5.87 -14.41
N ALA A 45 18.95 -6.90 -14.03
CA ALA A 45 18.04 -7.67 -14.90
C ALA A 45 16.54 -7.47 -14.59
N ALA A 46 16.22 -6.67 -13.56
CA ALA A 46 14.84 -6.33 -13.20
C ALA A 46 14.19 -5.44 -14.29
N PRO A 47 12.87 -5.57 -14.51
CA PRO A 47 12.13 -4.71 -15.44
C PRO A 47 12.37 -3.22 -15.20
N LEU A 48 12.34 -2.40 -16.26
CA LEU A 48 12.61 -0.96 -16.18
C LEU A 48 11.78 -0.28 -15.07
N GLY A 49 10.47 -0.52 -15.03
CA GLY A 49 9.60 0.04 -13.99
C GLY A 49 9.95 -0.36 -12.55
N ILE A 50 10.52 -1.54 -12.31
CA ILE A 50 11.00 -1.96 -10.98
C ILE A 50 12.24 -1.18 -10.57
N ARG A 51 13.16 -0.97 -11.52
CA ARG A 51 14.37 -0.16 -11.29
C ARG A 51 14.02 1.30 -11.05
N GLU A 52 13.14 1.88 -11.87
CA GLU A 52 12.65 3.26 -11.69
C GLU A 52 11.90 3.43 -10.36
N MET A 53 11.06 2.46 -9.97
CA MET A 53 10.40 2.49 -8.67
C MET A 53 11.41 2.49 -7.51
N SER A 54 12.47 1.69 -7.63
CA SER A 54 13.55 1.62 -6.62
C SER A 54 14.44 2.86 -6.62
N ALA A 55 14.49 3.59 -7.74
CA ALA A 55 15.19 4.86 -7.87
C ALA A 55 14.36 6.06 -7.42
N LEU A 56 13.06 5.90 -7.11
CA LEU A 56 12.22 6.99 -6.66
C LEU A 56 12.66 7.48 -5.26
N HIS A 57 12.89 8.79 -5.13
CA HIS A 57 13.15 9.47 -3.87
C HIS A 57 12.48 10.84 -3.84
N ALA A 58 12.26 11.35 -2.63
CA ALA A 58 11.77 12.71 -2.46
C ALA A 58 12.87 13.71 -2.87
N THR A 59 12.54 14.61 -3.80
CA THR A 59 13.44 15.65 -4.27
C THR A 59 13.40 16.87 -3.32
N HIS A 60 14.56 17.37 -2.91
CA HIS A 60 14.66 18.45 -1.90
C HIS A 60 15.25 19.75 -2.45
N SER A 61 15.52 19.80 -3.76
CA SER A 61 15.99 20.99 -4.47
C SER A 61 15.55 20.91 -5.93
N PHE A 62 14.76 21.88 -6.37
CA PHE A 62 14.24 21.96 -7.73
C PHE A 62 14.79 23.19 -8.45
N ASN A 63 14.88 23.14 -9.78
CA ASN A 63 15.17 24.31 -10.61
C ASN A 63 13.93 25.22 -10.69
N PRO A 64 13.91 26.38 -10.01
CA PRO A 64 12.74 27.26 -9.97
C PRO A 64 12.52 28.03 -11.29
N SER A 65 13.54 28.09 -12.15
CA SER A 65 13.50 28.83 -13.42
C SER A 65 12.89 28.01 -14.55
N LYS A 66 12.68 26.71 -14.36
CA LYS A 66 12.24 25.78 -15.40
C LYS A 66 10.81 25.32 -15.19
N GLU A 67 9.87 26.12 -15.67
CA GLU A 67 8.45 25.84 -15.62
C GLU A 67 8.06 24.54 -16.32
N ILE A 68 7.00 23.89 -15.83
CA ILE A 68 6.48 22.64 -16.38
C ILE A 68 5.38 22.95 -17.40
N PRO A 69 5.51 22.52 -18.67
CA PRO A 69 4.48 22.75 -19.68
C PRO A 69 3.15 22.10 -19.30
N ARG A 70 2.03 22.77 -19.62
CA ARG A 70 0.68 22.27 -19.31
C ARG A 70 0.42 20.86 -19.84
N GLN A 71 0.97 20.49 -20.99
CA GLN A 71 0.81 19.15 -21.53
C GLN A 71 1.51 18.10 -20.66
N VAL A 72 2.69 18.39 -20.13
CA VAL A 72 3.39 17.52 -19.18
C VAL A 72 2.57 17.36 -17.89
N VAL A 73 1.96 18.44 -17.39
CA VAL A 73 1.04 18.35 -16.24
C VAL A 73 -0.16 17.46 -16.53
N LYS A 74 -0.79 17.59 -17.71
CA LYS A 74 -1.88 16.70 -18.11
C LYS A 74 -1.42 15.25 -18.15
N ASP A 75 -0.28 14.97 -18.77
CA ASP A 75 0.30 13.63 -18.85
C ASP A 75 0.50 12.99 -17.46
N ILE A 76 0.91 13.78 -16.46
CA ILE A 76 1.00 13.32 -15.06
C ILE A 76 -0.38 12.97 -14.50
N LEU A 77 -1.38 13.82 -14.74
CA LEU A 77 -2.74 13.66 -14.21
C LEU A 77 -3.51 12.54 -14.90
N GLU A 78 -3.23 12.22 -16.16
CA GLU A 78 -3.89 11.12 -16.86
C GLU A 78 -3.61 9.75 -16.24
N GLY A 79 -2.48 9.61 -15.52
CA GLY A 79 -2.20 8.42 -14.72
C GLY A 79 -3.25 8.14 -13.64
N LEU A 80 -4.04 9.14 -13.21
CA LEU A 80 -5.13 8.95 -12.25
C LEU A 80 -6.27 8.07 -12.78
N ARG A 81 -6.46 8.01 -14.11
CA ARG A 81 -7.53 7.23 -14.74
C ARG A 81 -7.39 5.73 -14.50
N SER A 82 -6.16 5.28 -14.26
CA SER A 82 -5.88 3.89 -13.96
C SER A 82 -5.79 3.63 -12.46
N VAL A 83 -6.04 4.59 -11.58
CA VAL A 83 -5.94 4.36 -10.13
C VAL A 83 -7.16 3.56 -9.66
N PRO A 84 -6.97 2.37 -9.04
CA PRO A 84 -8.11 1.67 -8.46
C PRO A 84 -8.64 2.48 -7.28
N SER A 85 -9.96 2.59 -7.19
CA SER A 85 -10.62 3.19 -6.03
C SER A 85 -11.82 2.34 -5.62
N SER A 86 -12.25 2.48 -4.37
CA SER A 86 -13.36 1.72 -3.81
C SER A 86 -14.63 1.94 -4.63
N ALA A 87 -15.07 0.91 -5.36
CA ALA A 87 -16.19 0.98 -6.30
C ALA A 87 -16.07 2.11 -7.34
N ASN A 88 -14.84 2.46 -7.73
CA ASN A 88 -14.55 3.50 -8.73
C ASN A 88 -15.06 4.91 -8.39
N THR A 89 -15.17 5.23 -7.10
CA THR A 89 -15.57 6.55 -6.58
C THR A 89 -14.66 7.72 -6.97
N GLN A 90 -13.36 7.47 -7.19
CA GLN A 90 -12.35 8.47 -7.58
C GLN A 90 -12.43 9.74 -6.70
N PRO A 91 -12.14 9.63 -5.38
CA PRO A 91 -12.41 10.70 -4.42
C PRO A 91 -11.52 11.93 -4.59
N TRP A 92 -10.40 11.82 -5.32
CA TRP A 92 -9.40 12.88 -5.45
C TRP A 92 -9.88 14.07 -6.27
N THR A 93 -9.53 15.27 -5.82
CA THR A 93 -9.57 16.51 -6.62
C THR A 93 -8.18 17.12 -6.57
N ILE A 94 -7.56 17.35 -7.74
CA ILE A 94 -6.20 17.89 -7.82
C ILE A 94 -6.27 19.35 -8.27
N VAL A 95 -5.78 20.27 -7.42
CA VAL A 95 -5.63 21.68 -7.78
C VAL A 95 -4.19 21.92 -8.24
N VAL A 96 -4.02 22.31 -9.50
CA VAL A 96 -2.71 22.59 -10.11
C VAL A 96 -2.32 24.03 -9.83
N VAL A 97 -1.16 24.25 -9.21
CA VAL A 97 -0.69 25.60 -8.81
C VAL A 97 0.72 25.85 -9.36
N GLN A 98 0.85 26.87 -10.22
CA GLN A 98 2.12 27.34 -10.82
C GLN A 98 2.17 28.88 -10.83
N GLY A 99 3.34 29.44 -11.16
CA GLY A 99 3.52 30.88 -11.37
C GLY A 99 3.14 31.75 -10.16
N ALA A 100 2.48 32.88 -10.41
CA ALA A 100 2.16 33.88 -9.39
C ALA A 100 1.31 33.33 -8.23
N THR A 101 0.33 32.47 -8.50
CA THR A 101 -0.50 31.85 -7.45
C THR A 101 0.32 30.91 -6.57
N ARG A 102 1.23 30.12 -7.16
CA ARG A 102 2.16 29.25 -6.41
C ARG A 102 3.07 30.09 -5.52
N LYS A 103 3.59 31.20 -6.06
CA LYS A 103 4.45 32.12 -5.31
C LYS A 103 3.72 32.73 -4.11
N LEU A 104 2.51 33.27 -4.32
CA LEU A 104 1.69 33.85 -3.26
C LEU A 104 1.35 32.83 -2.17
N LEU A 105 0.98 31.61 -2.57
CA LEU A 105 0.70 30.51 -1.64
C LEU A 105 1.91 30.22 -0.76
N SER A 106 3.09 30.09 -1.36
CA SER A 106 4.34 29.87 -0.64
C SER A 106 4.69 31.03 0.29
N GLU A 107 4.61 32.28 -0.19
CA GLU A 107 4.89 33.49 0.60
C GLU A 107 4.02 33.56 1.87
N LYS A 108 2.73 33.23 1.77
CA LYS A 108 1.83 33.19 2.93
C LYS A 108 2.16 32.06 3.91
N ILE A 109 2.46 30.86 3.42
CA ILE A 109 2.85 29.73 4.27
C ILE A 109 4.17 30.04 4.99
N VAL A 110 5.16 30.57 4.27
CA VAL A 110 6.45 30.99 4.83
C VAL A 110 6.27 32.09 5.87
N ALA A 111 5.44 33.11 5.61
CA ALA A 111 5.17 34.17 6.59
C ALA A 111 4.57 33.62 7.88
N LYS A 112 3.60 32.70 7.78
CA LYS A 112 2.99 32.04 8.94
C LYS A 112 4.01 31.16 9.70
N PHE A 113 4.86 30.44 8.97
CA PHE A 113 5.93 29.64 9.54
C PHE A 113 6.99 30.50 10.27
N ASP A 114 7.46 31.57 9.64
CA ASP A 114 8.48 32.48 10.18
C ASP A 114 7.96 33.23 11.42
N ALA A 115 6.64 33.48 11.50
CA ALA A 115 5.98 34.02 12.69
C ALA A 115 5.86 33.00 13.86
N GLY A 116 6.21 31.73 13.64
CA GLY A 116 6.07 30.66 14.63
C GLY A 116 4.63 30.20 14.85
N GLU A 117 3.70 30.64 14.01
CA GLU A 117 2.29 30.25 14.09
C GLU A 117 2.11 28.79 13.61
N GLN A 118 1.36 28.02 14.40
CA GLN A 118 1.02 26.65 14.01
C GLN A 118 -0.22 26.64 13.11
N GLY A 119 -0.14 25.89 12.02
CA GLY A 119 -1.31 25.47 11.27
C GLY A 119 -2.10 24.39 12.02
N THR A 120 -3.34 24.14 11.59
CA THR A 120 -4.19 23.08 12.14
C THR A 120 -4.43 22.01 11.08
N ALA A 121 -3.84 20.83 11.25
CA ALA A 121 -4.13 19.69 10.40
C ALA A 121 -5.55 19.17 10.69
N LEU A 122 -6.29 18.81 9.64
CA LEU A 122 -7.65 18.25 9.78
C LEU A 122 -7.64 16.73 10.04
N TYR A 123 -6.48 16.10 9.95
CA TYR A 123 -6.29 14.68 10.22
C TYR A 123 -4.86 14.43 10.72
N ALA A 124 -4.66 13.31 11.41
CA ALA A 124 -3.34 12.88 11.84
C ALA A 124 -2.66 12.06 10.73
N ASP A 125 -1.42 12.40 10.42
CA ASP A 125 -0.56 11.72 9.45
C ASP A 125 0.02 10.42 10.03
N LEU A 126 0.46 10.47 11.29
CA LEU A 126 1.01 9.33 12.04
C LEU A 126 0.07 8.88 13.17
N PRO A 127 0.07 7.57 13.49
CA PRO A 127 -0.62 7.06 14.67
C PRO A 127 0.07 7.54 15.94
N LYS A 128 -0.70 7.78 17.01
CA LYS A 128 -0.15 8.22 18.31
C LYS A 128 0.77 7.15 18.91
N ASP A 129 0.35 5.90 18.84
CA ASP A 129 1.10 4.74 19.33
C ASP A 129 1.66 3.96 18.15
N MET A 130 2.95 4.16 17.87
CA MET A 130 3.65 3.49 16.78
C MET A 130 4.23 2.14 17.23
N PRO A 131 4.11 1.07 16.43
CA PRO A 131 4.89 -0.15 16.66
C PRO A 131 6.39 0.14 16.70
N ALA A 132 7.16 -0.59 17.52
CA ALA A 132 8.59 -0.33 17.73
C ALA A 132 9.42 -0.25 16.43
N ARG A 133 9.11 -1.08 15.41
CA ARG A 133 9.81 -1.01 14.10
C ARG A 133 9.61 0.33 13.41
N MET A 134 8.40 0.87 13.52
CA MET A 134 7.98 2.11 12.87
C MET A 134 8.59 3.30 13.59
N GLN A 135 8.56 3.30 14.93
CA GLN A 135 9.26 4.31 15.73
C GLN A 135 10.76 4.36 15.39
N LYS A 136 11.43 3.20 15.33
CA LYS A 136 12.84 3.11 14.94
C LYS A 136 13.12 3.71 13.56
N ALA A 137 12.24 3.47 12.57
CA ALA A 137 12.38 4.03 11.23
C ALA A 137 12.20 5.55 11.20
N VAL A 138 11.22 6.07 11.95
CA VAL A 138 10.97 7.51 12.10
C VAL A 138 12.16 8.21 12.79
N ASP A 139 12.70 7.62 13.86
CA ASP A 139 13.84 8.18 14.59
C ASP A 139 15.10 8.23 13.71
N ALA A 140 15.37 7.15 12.96
CA ALA A 140 16.49 7.08 12.03
C ALA A 140 16.36 8.14 10.93
N TYR A 141 15.18 8.23 10.30
CA TYR A 141 14.90 9.25 9.29
C TYR A 141 15.08 10.66 9.82
N THR A 142 14.53 10.95 11.00
CA THR A 142 14.62 12.29 11.61
C THR A 142 16.08 12.68 11.80
N LYS A 143 16.89 11.77 12.35
CA LYS A 143 18.33 12.00 12.54
C LYS A 143 19.07 12.24 11.21
N GLU A 144 18.84 11.40 10.21
CA GLU A 144 19.48 11.52 8.88
C GLU A 144 19.08 12.82 8.18
N TYR A 145 17.80 13.16 8.22
CA TYR A 145 17.24 14.34 7.55
C TYR A 145 17.68 15.64 8.22
N ASP A 146 17.79 15.66 9.55
CA ASP A 146 18.30 16.79 10.33
C ASP A 146 19.76 17.06 10.03
N ALA A 147 20.56 15.99 9.89
CA ALA A 147 21.95 16.11 9.47
C ALA A 147 22.09 16.64 8.03
N PHE A 148 21.14 16.31 7.15
CA PHE A 148 21.17 16.70 5.74
C PHE A 148 20.79 18.17 5.49
N LEU A 149 19.69 18.67 6.08
CA LEU A 149 19.17 20.01 5.81
C LEU A 149 19.25 20.99 7.00
N GLY A 150 19.51 20.52 8.21
CA GLY A 150 19.38 21.31 9.44
C GLY A 150 17.92 21.54 9.85
N ASP A 151 17.63 21.52 11.16
CA ASP A 151 16.25 21.42 11.67
C ASP A 151 15.32 22.57 11.25
N LYS A 152 15.74 23.84 11.38
CA LYS A 152 14.90 24.97 10.94
C LYS A 152 14.88 25.18 9.42
N ALA A 153 16.03 24.95 8.77
CA ALA A 153 16.17 25.17 7.33
C ALA A 153 15.38 24.14 6.49
N LYS A 154 15.30 22.87 6.93
CA LYS A 154 14.48 21.84 6.28
C LYS A 154 12.99 22.21 6.24
N LEU A 155 12.46 22.74 7.35
CA LEU A 155 11.03 23.06 7.50
C LEU A 155 10.67 24.30 6.68
N ARG A 156 11.54 25.31 6.69
CA ARG A 156 11.35 26.53 5.91
C ARG A 156 11.42 26.25 4.40
N LYS A 157 12.40 25.47 3.92
CA LYS A 157 12.46 25.03 2.50
C LYS A 157 11.20 24.26 2.09
N GLY A 158 10.63 23.45 2.98
CA GLY A 158 9.34 22.79 2.73
C GLY A 158 8.21 23.78 2.47
N CYS A 159 8.15 24.89 3.20
CA CYS A 159 7.19 25.97 2.98
C CYS A 159 7.41 26.71 1.65
N GLU A 160 8.62 26.63 1.10
CA GLU A 160 9.01 27.13 -0.22
C GLU A 160 8.79 26.12 -1.36
N PHE A 161 8.18 24.97 -1.05
CA PHE A 161 8.02 23.84 -1.96
C PHE A 161 9.36 23.36 -2.53
N PHE A 162 10.46 23.56 -1.77
CA PHE A 162 11.84 23.28 -2.18
C PHE A 162 12.26 23.94 -3.51
N GLY A 163 11.58 25.03 -3.90
CA GLY A 163 11.81 25.70 -5.19
C GLY A 163 11.04 25.09 -6.37
N ALA A 164 10.18 24.08 -6.16
CA ALA A 164 9.44 23.43 -7.24
C ALA A 164 8.54 24.41 -8.01
N PRO A 165 8.63 24.50 -9.35
CA PRO A 165 7.79 25.39 -10.14
C PRO A 165 6.31 24.95 -10.16
N LEU A 166 6.05 23.64 -10.00
CA LEU A 166 4.71 23.06 -9.92
C LEU A 166 4.42 22.55 -8.51
N HIS A 167 3.25 22.93 -7.98
CA HIS A 167 2.68 22.37 -6.77
C HIS A 167 1.28 21.82 -7.04
N LEU A 168 1.10 20.51 -6.88
CA LEU A 168 -0.19 19.85 -6.98
C LEU A 168 -0.79 19.72 -5.58
N VAL A 169 -1.94 20.35 -5.35
CA VAL A 169 -2.67 20.22 -4.08
C VAL A 169 -3.64 19.06 -4.20
N VAL A 170 -3.37 18.01 -3.42
CA VAL A 170 -4.17 16.78 -3.41
C VAL A 170 -5.31 16.97 -2.40
N CYS A 171 -6.54 17.07 -2.90
CA CYS A 171 -7.72 17.34 -2.08
C CYS A 171 -8.67 16.15 -2.04
N ALA A 172 -9.35 15.98 -0.90
CA ALA A 172 -10.44 15.03 -0.74
C ALA A 172 -11.70 15.74 -0.19
N PRO A 173 -12.91 15.25 -0.49
CA PRO A 173 -14.14 15.77 0.09
C PRO A 173 -14.23 15.44 1.60
N LYS A 174 -14.61 16.42 2.42
CA LYS A 174 -14.67 16.33 3.89
C LYS A 174 -15.74 15.36 4.37
N GLY A 175 -16.98 15.51 3.88
CA GLY A 175 -18.13 14.65 4.21
C GLY A 175 -17.81 13.15 4.20
N PRO A 176 -17.43 12.57 3.05
CA PRO A 176 -17.15 11.16 2.91
C PRO A 176 -15.82 10.70 3.52
N CYS A 177 -15.04 11.59 4.11
CA CYS A 177 -13.68 11.28 4.58
C CYS A 177 -13.52 11.50 6.09
N LEU A 178 -13.86 12.70 6.58
CA LEU A 178 -13.61 13.15 7.96
C LEU A 178 -14.87 13.32 8.80
N GLU A 179 -16.03 13.62 8.19
CA GLU A 179 -17.26 13.96 8.94
C GLU A 179 -18.05 12.72 9.36
N GLU A 180 -17.62 11.54 8.91
CA GLU A 180 -18.12 10.26 9.39
C GLU A 180 -17.32 9.79 10.62
N SER A 181 -17.99 9.09 11.55
CA SER A 181 -17.36 8.51 12.74
C SER A 181 -17.47 6.98 12.73
N PRO A 182 -16.34 6.24 12.77
CA PRO A 182 -14.97 6.73 12.54
C PRO A 182 -14.80 7.28 11.10
N PRO A 183 -13.70 8.03 10.83
CA PRO A 183 -13.32 8.45 9.48
C PRO A 183 -13.28 7.28 8.49
N VAL A 184 -13.45 7.58 7.20
CA VAL A 184 -13.52 6.54 6.17
C VAL A 184 -12.11 6.20 5.67
N ASP A 185 -11.50 5.19 6.27
CA ASP A 185 -10.15 4.70 5.96
C ASP A 185 -9.93 4.40 4.47
N GLY A 186 -10.97 3.86 3.80
CA GLY A 186 -10.90 3.50 2.38
C GLY A 186 -10.68 4.70 1.45
N VAL A 187 -11.17 5.89 1.82
CA VAL A 187 -10.93 7.11 1.03
C VAL A 187 -9.46 7.49 1.12
N PHE A 188 -8.85 7.47 2.32
CA PHE A 188 -7.42 7.77 2.49
C PHE A 188 -6.51 6.81 1.72
N LEU A 189 -6.87 5.53 1.66
CA LEU A 189 -6.17 4.54 0.83
C LEU A 189 -6.21 4.89 -0.67
N ASP A 190 -7.39 5.24 -1.17
CA ASP A 190 -7.56 5.65 -2.56
C ASP A 190 -6.74 6.92 -2.87
N MET A 191 -6.66 7.87 -1.92
CA MET A 191 -5.83 9.08 -2.04
C MET A 191 -4.33 8.78 -2.13
N GLY A 192 -3.82 7.81 -1.35
CA GLY A 192 -2.43 7.37 -1.42
C GLY A 192 -2.05 6.74 -2.76
N SER A 193 -2.98 5.94 -3.29
CA SER A 193 -2.83 5.34 -4.62
C SER A 193 -2.74 6.42 -5.71
N ALA A 194 -3.61 7.44 -5.64
CA ALA A 194 -3.61 8.58 -6.56
C ALA A 194 -2.31 9.40 -6.49
N MET A 195 -1.83 9.70 -5.29
CA MET A 195 -0.56 10.41 -5.08
C MET A 195 0.62 9.66 -5.71
N THR A 196 0.66 8.34 -5.55
CA THR A 196 1.73 7.48 -6.08
C THR A 196 1.69 7.40 -7.60
N ALA A 197 0.51 7.31 -8.21
CA ALA A 197 0.36 7.32 -9.66
C ALA A 197 0.91 8.60 -10.31
N MET A 198 0.62 9.77 -9.72
CA MET A 198 1.18 11.04 -10.18
C MET A 198 2.70 11.09 -9.99
N SER A 199 3.20 10.58 -8.85
CA SER A 199 4.63 10.54 -8.56
C SER A 199 5.39 9.69 -9.57
N PHE A 200 4.88 8.50 -9.89
CA PHE A 200 5.44 7.60 -10.90
C PHE A 200 5.39 8.19 -12.30
N SER A 201 4.26 8.80 -12.68
CA SER A 201 4.12 9.43 -14.01
C SER A 201 5.07 10.61 -14.18
N ALA A 202 5.25 11.44 -13.15
CA ALA A 202 6.20 12.55 -13.17
C ALA A 202 7.66 12.06 -13.23
N PHE A 203 7.99 11.03 -12.46
CA PHE A 203 9.35 10.48 -12.40
C PHE A 203 9.80 9.86 -13.74
N ASP A 204 8.92 9.11 -14.40
CA ASP A 204 9.17 8.56 -15.75
C ASP A 204 9.40 9.66 -16.80
N LEU A 205 8.72 10.81 -16.64
CA LEU A 205 8.91 12.02 -17.45
C LEU A 205 10.20 12.79 -17.10
N GLY A 206 11.04 12.27 -16.20
CA GLY A 206 12.31 12.87 -15.80
C GLY A 206 12.16 14.02 -14.79
N LEU A 207 11.06 14.09 -14.05
CA LEU A 207 10.80 15.10 -13.04
C LEU A 207 11.01 14.55 -11.63
N GLY A 208 11.62 15.35 -10.76
CA GLY A 208 11.64 15.10 -9.34
C GLY A 208 10.26 15.34 -8.73
N VAL A 209 9.99 14.67 -7.61
CA VAL A 209 8.74 14.82 -6.85
C VAL A 209 9.01 14.86 -5.36
N HIS A 210 8.19 15.61 -4.62
CA HIS A 210 8.24 15.64 -3.16
C HIS A 210 6.83 15.72 -2.57
N PRO A 211 6.30 14.61 -2.03
CA PRO A 211 5.06 14.61 -1.27
C PRO A 211 5.23 15.28 0.10
N GLN A 212 4.35 16.23 0.43
CA GLN A 212 4.45 17.10 1.60
C GLN A 212 3.18 17.04 2.46
N PHE A 213 3.10 16.04 3.33
CA PHE A 213 2.07 15.94 4.37
C PHE A 213 2.16 17.12 5.37
N SER A 214 3.38 17.61 5.63
CA SER A 214 3.66 18.71 6.54
C SER A 214 2.95 20.04 6.18
N LEU A 215 2.51 20.19 4.93
CA LEU A 215 1.79 21.37 4.48
C LEU A 215 0.28 21.29 4.72
N ALA A 216 -0.28 20.11 5.00
CA ALA A 216 -1.71 19.93 5.21
C ALA A 216 -2.27 20.79 6.36
N LYS A 217 -1.41 21.13 7.34
CA LYS A 217 -1.77 22.01 8.47
C LYS A 217 -2.07 23.45 8.08
N TYR A 218 -1.63 23.92 6.91
CA TYR A 218 -1.89 25.27 6.39
C TYR A 218 -3.18 25.33 5.54
N HIS A 219 -4.16 24.47 5.85
CA HIS A 219 -5.42 24.35 5.11
C HIS A 219 -6.18 25.68 4.99
N ASP A 220 -6.11 26.53 6.02
CA ASP A 220 -6.64 27.89 6.04
C ASP A 220 -6.05 28.75 4.90
N ILE A 221 -4.73 28.72 4.71
CA ILE A 221 -4.06 29.46 3.65
C ILE A 221 -4.44 28.89 2.27
N TYR A 222 -4.51 27.56 2.13
CA TYR A 222 -4.98 26.95 0.87
C TYR A 222 -6.40 27.41 0.53
N LYS A 223 -7.32 27.43 1.50
CA LYS A 223 -8.70 27.89 1.31
C LYS A 223 -8.77 29.38 0.98
N GLU A 224 -7.90 30.20 1.55
CA GLU A 224 -7.80 31.63 1.24
C GLU A 224 -7.32 31.83 -0.21
N VAL A 225 -6.15 31.29 -0.56
CA VAL A 225 -5.47 31.55 -1.83
C VAL A 225 -6.15 30.86 -3.01
N LEU A 226 -6.74 29.67 -2.78
CA LEU A 226 -7.35 28.84 -3.82
C LEU A 226 -8.88 28.84 -3.76
N LYS A 227 -9.50 29.81 -3.08
CA LYS A 227 -10.96 29.87 -2.84
C LYS A 227 -11.82 29.60 -4.10
N GLU A 228 -11.40 30.12 -5.25
CA GLU A 228 -12.13 29.95 -6.52
C GLU A 228 -11.88 28.61 -7.22
N LYS A 229 -10.83 27.89 -6.84
CA LYS A 229 -10.36 26.66 -7.52
C LYS A 229 -10.54 25.40 -6.68
N MET A 230 -10.52 25.54 -5.35
CA MET A 230 -10.69 24.46 -4.41
C MET A 230 -12.16 24.42 -3.93
N PRO A 231 -12.89 23.30 -4.15
CA PRO A 231 -14.28 23.20 -3.72
C PRO A 231 -14.45 23.41 -2.21
N ASP A 232 -15.63 23.92 -1.81
CA ASP A 232 -15.79 24.38 -0.44
C ASP A 232 -15.76 23.28 0.62
N ASP A 233 -16.34 22.14 0.24
CA ASP A 233 -16.44 20.89 0.97
C ASP A 233 -15.16 20.04 0.91
N HIS A 234 -14.08 20.52 0.30
CA HIS A 234 -12.83 19.78 0.21
C HIS A 234 -11.81 20.21 1.27
N PHE A 235 -10.91 19.30 1.61
CA PHE A 235 -9.73 19.57 2.41
C PHE A 235 -8.45 19.07 1.76
N VAL A 236 -7.31 19.59 2.21
CA VAL A 236 -5.99 19.21 1.70
C VAL A 236 -5.53 17.93 2.39
N ILE A 237 -5.27 16.89 1.60
CA ILE A 237 -4.57 15.68 2.05
C ILE A 237 -3.08 16.00 2.15
N CYS A 238 -2.45 16.39 1.05
CA CYS A 238 -1.04 16.79 1.02
C CYS A 238 -0.78 17.73 -0.16
N GLY A 239 0.39 18.38 -0.13
CA GLY A 239 0.96 18.98 -1.33
C GLY A 239 1.89 17.99 -2.04
N LEU A 240 2.03 18.09 -3.35
CA LEU A 240 3.00 17.36 -4.15
C LEU A 240 3.78 18.35 -5.01
N SER A 241 5.01 18.63 -4.58
CA SER A 241 5.95 19.49 -5.31
C SER A 241 6.57 18.71 -6.47
N VAL A 242 6.64 19.31 -7.66
CA VAL A 242 7.14 18.66 -8.89
C VAL A 242 8.02 19.64 -9.67
N GLY A 243 9.11 19.15 -10.25
CA GLY A 243 10.03 19.97 -11.06
C GLY A 243 11.26 19.24 -11.52
N TYR A 244 12.11 19.91 -12.29
CA TYR A 244 13.44 19.41 -12.61
C TYR A 244 14.37 19.57 -11.40
N LEU A 245 15.38 18.71 -11.28
CA LEU A 245 16.43 18.91 -10.27
C LEU A 245 17.13 20.26 -10.49
N GLU A 246 17.59 20.88 -9.41
CA GLU A 246 18.33 22.15 -9.47
C GLU A 246 19.59 22.08 -10.35
N ASN A 247 20.23 20.91 -10.45
CA ASN A 247 21.39 20.66 -11.30
C ASN A 247 21.02 20.20 -12.73
N ASP A 248 19.75 20.25 -13.10
CA ASP A 248 19.16 19.77 -14.36
C ASP A 248 19.46 18.30 -14.70
N GLN A 249 19.97 17.51 -13.74
CA GLN A 249 20.18 16.07 -13.93
C GLN A 249 18.86 15.30 -13.86
N ASP A 250 18.86 14.11 -14.46
CA ASP A 250 17.72 13.20 -14.34
C ASP A 250 17.65 12.62 -12.91
N PRO A 251 16.53 12.79 -12.19
CA PRO A 251 16.38 12.29 -10.83
C PRO A 251 16.46 10.77 -10.71
N ARG A 252 16.27 10.03 -11.82
CA ARG A 252 16.46 8.57 -11.89
C ARG A 252 17.92 8.14 -11.70
N ASN A 253 18.86 9.00 -12.09
CA ASN A 253 20.28 8.68 -12.12
C ASN A 253 21.07 9.41 -11.02
N THR A 254 20.54 10.51 -10.49
CA THR A 254 21.26 11.38 -9.55
C THR A 254 20.39 11.66 -8.33
N PRO A 255 20.23 10.68 -7.42
CA PRO A 255 19.44 10.89 -6.23
C PRO A 255 20.13 11.85 -5.27
N GLY A 256 19.36 12.79 -4.69
CA GLY A 256 19.86 13.71 -3.68
C GLY A 256 20.01 13.02 -2.33
N PHE A 257 19.03 13.24 -1.44
CA PHE A 257 18.94 12.54 -0.17
C PHE A 257 18.10 11.27 -0.30
N VAL A 258 18.69 10.12 0.02
CA VAL A 258 18.00 8.81 0.05
C VAL A 258 18.03 8.29 1.48
N PRO A 259 16.89 8.32 2.20
CA PRO A 259 16.85 7.81 3.57
C PRO A 259 16.97 6.30 3.59
N SER A 260 17.52 5.75 4.67
CA SER A 260 17.49 4.30 4.90
C SER A 260 16.05 3.76 4.96
N LYS A 261 15.80 2.60 4.38
CA LYS A 261 14.47 1.95 4.31
C LYS A 261 14.49 0.60 5.02
N LEU A 262 13.37 0.21 5.66
CA LEU A 262 13.22 -1.10 6.28
C LEU A 262 13.37 -2.19 5.21
N SER A 263 14.06 -3.28 5.53
CA SER A 263 14.23 -4.38 4.57
C SER A 263 12.89 -5.07 4.24
N VAL A 264 12.87 -5.84 3.15
CA VAL A 264 11.70 -6.67 2.83
C VAL A 264 11.41 -7.64 3.98
N ASP A 265 12.44 -8.19 4.62
CA ASP A 265 12.28 -9.11 5.75
C ASP A 265 11.72 -8.42 7.01
N ASP A 266 12.01 -7.13 7.21
CA ASP A 266 11.44 -6.35 8.32
C ASP A 266 9.91 -6.16 8.16
N THR A 267 9.43 -6.10 6.93
CA THR A 267 8.05 -5.70 6.60
C THR A 267 7.17 -6.85 6.10
N THR A 268 7.77 -7.93 5.60
CA THR A 268 7.09 -9.02 4.90
C THR A 268 7.21 -10.34 5.65
N ARG A 269 6.15 -11.14 5.63
CA ARG A 269 6.13 -12.52 6.11
C ARG A 269 5.78 -13.43 4.93
N TRP A 270 6.68 -14.36 4.63
CA TRP A 270 6.59 -15.30 3.53
C TRP A 270 5.96 -16.62 4.00
N VAL A 271 5.11 -17.22 3.17
CA VAL A 271 4.42 -18.47 3.48
C VAL A 271 4.40 -19.33 2.20
N ASN A 272 5.02 -20.52 2.23
CA ASN A 272 5.16 -21.41 1.07
C ASN A 272 5.78 -20.73 -0.16
N CYS A 273 6.89 -20.04 -0.01
CA CYS A 273 7.55 -19.34 -1.11
C CYS A 273 9.04 -19.69 -1.22
N ASP A 274 9.53 -20.73 -0.56
CA ASP A 274 10.93 -21.13 -0.62
C ASP A 274 11.28 -21.96 -1.89
N ALA A 275 12.58 -22.15 -2.12
CA ALA A 275 13.10 -22.83 -3.29
C ALA A 275 12.77 -24.33 -3.34
N GLU A 276 12.48 -24.98 -2.21
CA GLU A 276 12.11 -26.39 -2.15
C GLU A 276 10.64 -26.58 -2.53
N TRP A 277 9.78 -25.68 -2.04
CA TRP A 277 8.37 -25.59 -2.41
C TRP A 277 8.18 -25.31 -3.91
N LEU A 278 8.96 -24.38 -4.49
CA LEU A 278 8.87 -24.02 -5.92
C LEU A 278 9.28 -25.16 -6.86
N LYS A 279 10.23 -26.02 -6.46
CA LYS A 279 10.68 -27.17 -7.28
C LYS A 279 9.58 -28.20 -7.52
N THR A 280 8.60 -28.29 -6.62
CA THR A 280 7.55 -29.30 -6.66
C THR A 280 6.28 -28.83 -7.37
N HIS A 281 6.19 -27.56 -7.78
CA HIS A 281 4.95 -26.94 -8.27
C HIS A 281 5.01 -26.23 -9.64
N GLY A 282 6.12 -26.32 -10.39
CA GLY A 282 6.16 -26.19 -11.86
C GLY A 282 5.93 -24.81 -12.51
N ASP A 283 6.50 -24.68 -13.72
CA ASP A 283 6.51 -23.60 -14.74
C ASP A 283 6.37 -22.11 -14.34
N VAL A 284 7.45 -21.39 -14.64
CA VAL A 284 7.75 -20.01 -14.27
C VAL A 284 7.15 -19.01 -15.27
N VAL A 285 6.56 -17.93 -14.76
CA VAL A 285 6.21 -16.77 -15.60
C VAL A 285 7.50 -16.03 -16.00
N THR A 286 7.85 -16.01 -17.29
CA THR A 286 8.98 -15.23 -17.82
C THR A 286 8.47 -13.93 -18.43
N GLY A 287 8.09 -12.97 -17.58
CA GLY A 287 7.67 -11.65 -18.03
C GLY A 287 8.67 -10.59 -17.59
N ASN A 288 9.47 -10.07 -18.53
CA ASN A 288 10.19 -8.81 -18.34
C ASN A 288 9.58 -7.80 -19.31
N SER A 289 9.02 -6.70 -18.80
CA SER A 289 8.66 -5.56 -19.64
C SER A 289 9.77 -4.51 -19.63
N GLU A 290 10.10 -3.97 -20.81
CA GLU A 290 10.99 -2.80 -20.97
C GLU A 290 10.22 -1.47 -20.75
N HIS A 291 9.02 -1.54 -20.17
CA HIS A 291 8.16 -0.37 -19.98
C HIS A 291 8.52 0.40 -18.71
N GLY A 292 8.61 1.72 -18.84
CA GLY A 292 8.79 2.65 -17.72
C GLY A 292 7.51 2.88 -16.93
N LEU A 293 7.63 3.51 -15.77
CA LEU A 293 6.56 3.70 -14.80
C LEU A 293 5.30 4.39 -15.37
N LYS A 294 5.42 5.40 -16.24
CA LYS A 294 4.25 6.08 -16.83
C LYS A 294 3.44 5.10 -17.68
N HIS A 295 4.12 4.33 -18.54
CA HIS A 295 3.44 3.35 -19.37
C HIS A 295 2.71 2.31 -18.50
N LEU A 296 3.38 1.79 -17.47
CA LEU A 296 2.80 0.80 -16.56
C LEU A 296 1.59 1.39 -15.82
N VAL A 297 1.69 2.61 -15.29
CA VAL A 297 0.56 3.33 -14.69
C VAL A 297 -0.59 3.43 -15.68
N HIS A 298 -0.39 3.89 -16.92
CA HIS A 298 -1.47 4.12 -17.88
C HIS A 298 -2.17 2.83 -18.36
N SER A 299 -1.43 1.73 -18.50
CA SER A 299 -1.97 0.44 -18.97
C SER A 299 -2.57 -0.41 -17.84
N ARG A 300 -2.39 0.01 -16.58
CA ARG A 300 -2.84 -0.73 -15.40
C ARG A 300 -4.36 -0.82 -15.33
N HIS A 301 -4.86 -2.03 -15.09
CA HIS A 301 -6.27 -2.29 -14.84
C HIS A 301 -6.43 -3.41 -13.81
N CYS A 302 -7.57 -3.47 -13.14
CA CYS A 302 -7.86 -4.57 -12.22
C CYS A 302 -8.26 -5.80 -13.03
N SER A 303 -7.51 -6.90 -12.92
CA SER A 303 -7.86 -8.15 -13.60
C SER A 303 -9.05 -8.82 -12.89
N HIS A 304 -10.10 -9.16 -13.64
CA HIS A 304 -11.29 -9.87 -13.14
C HIS A 304 -11.28 -11.37 -13.49
N THR A 305 -10.19 -11.83 -14.10
CA THR A 305 -9.89 -13.23 -14.34
C THR A 305 -8.37 -13.32 -14.32
N LEU A 306 -7.82 -14.02 -13.33
CA LEU A 306 -6.39 -14.27 -13.22
C LEU A 306 -6.19 -15.73 -13.63
N ASP A 307 -5.36 -15.95 -14.65
CA ASP A 307 -5.28 -17.24 -15.30
C ASP A 307 -4.40 -18.21 -14.47
N THR A 308 -4.89 -19.43 -14.24
CA THR A 308 -4.16 -20.65 -13.81
C THR A 308 -3.58 -20.76 -12.38
N PRO A 309 -3.41 -22.01 -11.88
CA PRO A 309 -2.67 -22.36 -10.65
C PRO A 309 -1.15 -22.11 -10.73
N ARG A 310 -0.65 -21.37 -11.74
CA ARG A 310 0.78 -21.13 -11.92
C ARG A 310 1.33 -20.37 -10.70
N PRO A 311 2.32 -20.93 -9.98
CA PRO A 311 2.91 -20.24 -8.84
C PRO A 311 3.60 -18.96 -9.32
N VAL A 312 3.60 -17.93 -8.47
CA VAL A 312 4.39 -16.72 -8.75
C VAL A 312 5.75 -16.90 -8.08
N PRO A 313 6.86 -16.77 -8.84
CA PRO A 313 8.20 -16.92 -8.31
C PRO A 313 8.49 -16.01 -7.13
N TYR A 314 9.21 -16.54 -6.14
CA TYR A 314 9.62 -15.78 -4.95
C TYR A 314 10.38 -14.51 -5.31
N ASP A 315 11.34 -14.63 -6.21
CA ASP A 315 12.22 -13.54 -6.63
C ASP A 315 11.44 -12.37 -7.24
N PHE A 316 10.35 -12.64 -7.98
CA PHE A 316 9.45 -11.61 -8.50
C PHE A 316 8.75 -10.89 -7.35
N LEU A 317 8.17 -11.63 -6.41
CA LEU A 317 7.47 -11.05 -5.26
C LEU A 317 8.42 -10.25 -4.38
N ALA A 318 9.61 -10.77 -4.11
CA ALA A 318 10.63 -10.11 -3.32
C ALA A 318 11.12 -8.83 -4.03
N SER A 319 11.32 -8.88 -5.35
CA SER A 319 11.68 -7.72 -6.15
C SER A 319 10.58 -6.65 -6.14
N ILE A 320 9.31 -7.03 -6.32
CA ILE A 320 8.17 -6.11 -6.27
C ILE A 320 8.06 -5.44 -4.90
N LEU A 321 8.09 -6.21 -3.81
CA LEU A 321 7.97 -5.68 -2.45
C LEU A 321 9.19 -4.84 -2.05
N SER A 322 10.39 -5.22 -2.52
CA SER A 322 11.60 -4.43 -2.34
C SER A 322 11.51 -3.07 -3.03
N ALA A 323 11.08 -3.04 -4.29
CA ALA A 323 10.90 -1.79 -5.03
C ALA A 323 9.77 -0.93 -4.43
N ALA A 324 8.64 -1.54 -4.07
CA ALA A 324 7.50 -0.82 -3.52
C ALA A 324 7.82 -0.07 -2.22
N ARG A 325 8.84 -0.49 -1.44
CA ARG A 325 9.23 0.18 -0.20
C ARG A 325 9.76 1.60 -0.40
N TYR A 326 10.16 1.95 -1.63
CA TYR A 326 10.69 3.27 -1.99
C TYR A 326 9.60 4.34 -2.16
N VAL A 327 8.31 3.98 -2.15
CA VAL A 327 7.25 4.99 -2.04
C VAL A 327 7.43 5.85 -0.80
N THR A 328 6.95 7.08 -0.89
CA THR A 328 6.98 8.01 0.24
C THR A 328 5.98 7.58 1.31
N SER A 329 6.36 7.74 2.58
CA SER A 329 5.50 7.57 3.75
C SER A 329 5.78 8.68 4.76
N ALA A 330 4.80 9.09 5.56
CA ALA A 330 4.97 10.14 6.56
C ALA A 330 6.17 9.83 7.48
N SER A 331 7.13 10.76 7.56
CA SER A 331 8.39 10.61 8.32
C SER A 331 9.13 9.28 8.09
N ASN A 332 9.03 8.71 6.88
CA ASN A 332 9.58 7.41 6.52
C ASN A 332 9.11 6.23 7.40
N SER A 333 7.91 6.36 7.99
CA SER A 333 7.36 5.40 8.96
C SER A 333 7.10 4.00 8.41
N GLN A 334 6.85 3.85 7.10
CA GLN A 334 6.61 2.56 6.43
C GLN A 334 5.60 1.68 7.19
N PRO A 335 4.36 2.15 7.42
CA PRO A 335 3.43 1.56 8.38
C PRO A 335 2.89 0.19 7.94
N TRP A 336 3.01 -0.15 6.66
CA TRP A 336 2.54 -1.41 6.09
C TRP A 336 3.30 -2.63 6.61
N SER A 337 2.59 -3.74 6.78
CA SER A 337 3.18 -5.08 6.88
C SER A 337 2.46 -6.03 5.93
N VAL A 338 3.21 -6.86 5.21
CA VAL A 338 2.65 -7.79 4.22
C VAL A 338 2.76 -9.22 4.71
N THR A 339 1.71 -10.01 4.55
CA THR A 339 1.81 -11.48 4.56
C THR A 339 1.53 -11.99 3.14
N VAL A 340 2.49 -12.69 2.55
CA VAL A 340 2.37 -13.33 1.24
C VAL A 340 1.89 -14.76 1.44
N ILE A 341 0.79 -15.16 0.80
CA ILE A 341 0.17 -16.48 0.99
C ILE A 341 -0.02 -17.17 -0.36
N GLN A 342 0.58 -18.34 -0.55
CA GLN A 342 0.47 -19.18 -1.75
C GLN A 342 0.10 -20.63 -1.42
N GLY A 343 -0.35 -21.36 -2.45
CA GLY A 343 -0.60 -22.80 -2.40
C GLY A 343 -1.66 -23.21 -1.37
N ALA A 344 -1.44 -24.34 -0.71
CA ALA A 344 -2.42 -24.95 0.20
C ALA A 344 -2.90 -24.02 1.34
N ALA A 345 -2.06 -23.10 1.82
CA ALA A 345 -2.51 -22.13 2.84
C ALA A 345 -3.45 -21.07 2.29
N ARG A 346 -3.20 -20.60 1.06
CA ARG A 346 -4.11 -19.71 0.35
C ARG A 346 -5.46 -20.41 0.13
N ASP A 347 -5.44 -21.70 -0.25
CA ASP A 347 -6.65 -22.47 -0.50
C ASP A 347 -7.45 -22.73 0.79
N LYS A 348 -6.77 -23.08 1.89
CA LYS A 348 -7.41 -23.21 3.21
C LYS A 348 -8.04 -21.90 3.66
N LEU A 349 -7.36 -20.76 3.46
CA LEU A 349 -7.89 -19.44 3.80
C LEU A 349 -9.13 -19.09 2.95
N SER A 350 -9.04 -19.32 1.63
CA SER A 350 -10.15 -19.14 0.70
C SER A 350 -11.36 -19.99 1.12
N LYS A 351 -11.15 -21.27 1.40
CA LYS A 351 -12.21 -22.17 1.87
C LYS A 351 -12.87 -21.66 3.15
N ALA A 352 -12.09 -21.25 4.15
CA ALA A 352 -12.64 -20.76 5.40
C ALA A 352 -13.52 -19.51 5.20
N MET A 353 -13.14 -18.60 4.30
CA MET A 353 -13.93 -17.42 3.94
C MET A 353 -15.20 -17.78 3.17
N LEU A 354 -15.12 -18.77 2.27
CA LEU A 354 -16.27 -19.27 1.53
C LEU A 354 -17.28 -19.95 2.43
N ASP A 355 -16.83 -20.79 3.37
CA ASP A 355 -17.70 -21.44 4.36
C ASP A 355 -18.47 -20.39 5.18
N HIS A 356 -17.79 -19.31 5.59
CA HIS A 356 -18.43 -18.18 6.29
C HIS A 356 -19.41 -17.41 5.41
N PHE A 357 -19.00 -17.09 4.18
CA PHE A 357 -19.85 -16.39 3.23
C PHE A 357 -21.12 -17.19 2.96
N ASP A 358 -20.98 -18.47 2.63
CA ASP A 358 -22.06 -19.38 2.26
C ASP A 358 -23.03 -19.63 3.43
N ALA A 359 -22.53 -19.65 4.67
CA ALA A 359 -23.35 -19.69 5.89
C ALA A 359 -24.15 -18.38 6.16
N GLY A 360 -23.91 -17.32 5.38
CA GLY A 360 -24.57 -16.02 5.56
C GLY A 360 -23.96 -15.15 6.66
N ASN A 361 -22.75 -15.47 7.14
CA ASN A 361 -22.09 -14.70 8.19
C ASN A 361 -21.58 -13.37 7.64
N ASP A 362 -21.90 -12.28 8.34
CA ASP A 362 -21.54 -10.92 7.93
C ASP A 362 -20.12 -10.49 8.37
N GLY A 363 -19.36 -11.37 9.03
CA GLY A 363 -18.00 -11.11 9.47
C GLY A 363 -17.89 -9.98 10.49
N GLY A 364 -16.68 -9.46 10.68
CA GLY A 364 -16.38 -8.34 11.57
C GLY A 364 -15.33 -7.45 10.92
N GLN A 365 -15.77 -6.45 10.16
CA GLN A 365 -14.86 -5.53 9.49
C GLN A 365 -14.28 -4.52 10.50
N THR A 366 -12.95 -4.42 10.60
CA THR A 366 -12.28 -3.54 11.57
C THR A 366 -11.90 -2.16 11.02
N TYR A 367 -12.12 -1.89 9.72
CA TYR A 367 -11.88 -0.59 9.12
C TYR A 367 -13.06 -0.15 8.25
N LYS A 368 -13.26 1.16 8.12
CA LYS A 368 -14.39 1.72 7.37
C LYS A 368 -14.02 1.94 5.90
N LYS A 369 -14.41 0.97 5.05
CA LYS A 369 -14.06 0.98 3.63
C LYS A 369 -14.83 1.99 2.80
N TYR A 370 -16.14 2.10 3.00
CA TYR A 370 -17.02 2.90 2.17
C TYR A 370 -17.64 4.03 2.99
N SER A 371 -17.76 5.18 2.32
CA SER A 371 -18.53 6.31 2.82
C SER A 371 -20.02 6.08 2.58
N THR A 372 -20.84 6.57 3.52
CA THR A 372 -22.29 6.74 3.32
C THR A 372 -22.66 8.13 2.81
N GLN A 373 -21.70 9.07 2.81
CA GLN A 373 -21.85 10.48 2.45
C GLN A 373 -21.11 10.82 1.14
N ASN A 374 -21.17 9.94 0.14
CA ASN A 374 -20.54 10.17 -1.16
C ASN A 374 -20.97 11.51 -1.78
N THR A 375 -20.02 12.24 -2.36
CA THR A 375 -20.35 13.39 -3.23
C THR A 375 -21.13 12.90 -4.46
N SER A 376 -21.82 13.83 -5.16
CA SER A 376 -22.53 13.50 -6.40
C SER A 376 -21.64 12.83 -7.45
N ARG A 377 -20.37 13.27 -7.57
CA ARG A 377 -19.37 12.67 -8.47
C ARG A 377 -19.02 11.24 -8.05
N MET A 378 -18.75 11.02 -6.76
CA MET A 378 -18.41 9.69 -6.23
C MET A 378 -19.58 8.72 -6.38
N GLN A 379 -20.79 9.18 -6.08
CA GLN A 379 -21.99 8.37 -6.18
C GLN A 379 -22.28 8.00 -7.65
N LYS A 380 -22.15 8.94 -8.58
CA LYS A 380 -22.26 8.67 -10.03
C LYS A 380 -21.24 7.60 -10.49
N GLY A 381 -19.99 7.70 -10.06
CA GLY A 381 -18.95 6.71 -10.41
C GLY A 381 -19.29 5.31 -9.88
N LYS A 382 -19.78 5.24 -8.63
CA LYS A 382 -20.23 3.98 -8.00
C LYS A 382 -21.43 3.37 -8.71
N ASP A 383 -22.42 4.19 -9.05
CA ASP A 383 -23.64 3.73 -9.74
C ASP A 383 -23.32 3.24 -11.15
N GLN A 384 -22.49 3.99 -11.90
CA GLN A 384 -22.03 3.58 -13.22
C GLN A 384 -21.29 2.24 -13.19
N TYR A 385 -20.31 2.10 -12.28
CA TYR A 385 -19.58 0.84 -12.11
C TYR A 385 -20.50 -0.33 -11.73
N GLY A 386 -21.47 -0.08 -10.84
CA GLY A 386 -22.46 -1.09 -10.45
C GLY A 386 -23.34 -1.53 -11.62
N TYR A 387 -23.82 -0.58 -12.41
CA TYR A 387 -24.63 -0.81 -13.62
C TYR A 387 -23.85 -1.62 -14.67
N GLU A 388 -22.64 -1.17 -15.04
CA GLU A 388 -21.78 -1.86 -16.01
C GLU A 388 -21.46 -3.31 -15.58
N LEU A 389 -21.13 -3.51 -14.31
CA LEU A 389 -20.76 -4.82 -13.79
C LEU A 389 -21.95 -5.77 -13.71
N TYR A 390 -23.04 -5.36 -13.05
CA TYR A 390 -24.15 -6.27 -12.75
C TYR A 390 -25.17 -6.33 -13.88
N GLU A 391 -25.60 -5.19 -14.39
CA GLU A 391 -26.71 -5.11 -15.35
C GLU A 391 -26.19 -5.34 -16.79
N GLU A 392 -25.15 -4.63 -17.21
CA GLU A 392 -24.66 -4.79 -18.59
C GLU A 392 -23.89 -6.08 -18.82
N ARG A 393 -22.89 -6.37 -17.97
CA ARG A 393 -22.00 -7.53 -18.16
C ARG A 393 -22.62 -8.84 -17.68
N HIS A 394 -23.32 -8.83 -16.55
CA HIS A 394 -23.85 -10.05 -15.95
C HIS A 394 -25.35 -10.26 -16.15
N LYS A 395 -26.06 -9.28 -16.73
CA LYS A 395 -27.51 -9.34 -16.98
C LYS A 395 -28.32 -9.61 -15.69
N LEU A 396 -27.92 -8.96 -14.59
CA LEU A 396 -28.54 -9.08 -13.27
C LEU A 396 -29.24 -7.77 -12.88
N GLU A 397 -30.56 -7.84 -12.70
CA GLU A 397 -31.38 -6.70 -12.24
C GLU A 397 -30.95 -6.21 -10.85
N ARG A 398 -31.40 -5.01 -10.47
CA ARG A 398 -30.98 -4.34 -9.23
C ARG A 398 -31.39 -5.07 -7.96
N ASP A 399 -32.53 -5.75 -8.02
CA ASP A 399 -33.16 -6.50 -6.95
C ASP A 399 -32.82 -8.01 -6.95
N ASP A 400 -32.10 -8.52 -7.97
CA ASP A 400 -31.57 -9.89 -7.98
C ASP A 400 -30.42 -10.05 -6.97
N LYS A 401 -30.78 -10.05 -5.70
CA LYS A 401 -29.85 -10.17 -4.57
C LYS A 401 -29.09 -11.49 -4.62
N ASP A 402 -29.73 -12.57 -5.04
CA ASP A 402 -29.12 -13.90 -5.08
C ASP A 402 -28.11 -14.02 -6.23
N GLY A 403 -28.47 -13.54 -7.42
CA GLY A 403 -27.56 -13.47 -8.56
C GLY A 403 -26.37 -12.55 -8.27
N ARG A 404 -26.60 -11.37 -7.70
CA ARG A 404 -25.52 -10.45 -7.28
C ARG A 404 -24.65 -11.07 -6.19
N ARG A 405 -25.23 -11.79 -5.23
CA ARG A 405 -24.47 -12.53 -4.19
C ARG A 405 -23.60 -13.63 -4.81
N LYS A 406 -24.12 -14.39 -5.78
CA LYS A 406 -23.33 -15.38 -6.55
C LYS A 406 -22.15 -14.72 -7.28
N LYS A 407 -22.33 -13.54 -7.87
CA LYS A 407 -21.24 -12.78 -8.51
C LYS A 407 -20.27 -12.13 -7.53
N TYR A 408 -20.67 -11.97 -6.27
CA TYR A 408 -19.79 -11.47 -5.21
C TYR A 408 -18.89 -12.58 -4.63
N ARG A 409 -19.35 -13.84 -4.65
CA ARG A 409 -18.62 -15.01 -4.11
C ARG A 409 -17.17 -15.18 -4.61
N PRO A 410 -16.84 -14.96 -5.90
CA PRO A 410 -15.46 -15.08 -6.40
C PRO A 410 -14.43 -14.18 -5.70
N ASN A 411 -14.86 -13.14 -4.99
CA ASN A 411 -13.96 -12.34 -4.15
C ASN A 411 -13.30 -13.17 -3.03
N TYR A 412 -13.95 -14.22 -2.54
CA TYR A 412 -13.41 -15.12 -1.50
C TYR A 412 -12.73 -16.36 -2.11
N GLU A 413 -12.92 -16.60 -3.41
CA GLU A 413 -12.06 -17.46 -4.25
C GLU A 413 -10.84 -16.70 -4.78
N PHE A 414 -10.63 -15.47 -4.34
CA PHE A 414 -9.59 -14.54 -4.83
C PHE A 414 -9.50 -14.49 -6.36
N TRP A 415 -10.64 -14.61 -7.06
CA TRP A 415 -10.71 -14.61 -8.52
C TRP A 415 -9.74 -15.58 -9.22
N GLY A 416 -9.43 -16.72 -8.57
CA GLY A 416 -8.55 -17.76 -9.11
C GLY A 416 -7.05 -17.52 -8.90
N ALA A 417 -6.67 -16.45 -8.19
CA ALA A 417 -5.28 -16.08 -8.03
C ALA A 417 -4.43 -17.07 -7.22
N PRO A 418 -3.22 -17.41 -7.70
CA PRO A 418 -2.26 -18.26 -6.99
C PRO A 418 -1.68 -17.63 -5.72
N VAL A 419 -1.64 -16.29 -5.63
CA VAL A 419 -1.07 -15.58 -4.46
C VAL A 419 -2.02 -14.53 -3.90
N LEU A 420 -2.11 -14.49 -2.58
CA LEU A 420 -2.75 -13.44 -1.81
C LEU A 420 -1.69 -12.62 -1.04
N LEU A 421 -1.67 -11.31 -1.24
CA LEU A 421 -0.92 -10.36 -0.42
C LEU A 421 -1.86 -9.71 0.59
N LEU A 422 -1.67 -10.03 1.86
CA LEU A 422 -2.38 -9.45 3.00
C LEU A 422 -1.60 -8.25 3.55
N LEU A 423 -1.96 -7.03 3.14
CA LEU A 423 -1.41 -5.80 3.72
C LEU A 423 -2.11 -5.50 5.05
N LYS A 424 -1.35 -5.11 6.06
CA LYS A 424 -1.82 -4.81 7.42
C LYS A 424 -1.42 -3.40 7.83
N ALA A 425 -2.31 -2.76 8.58
CA ALA A 425 -2.06 -1.50 9.29
C ALA A 425 -1.77 -1.74 10.78
N PRO A 426 -1.04 -0.83 11.47
CA PRO A 426 -0.98 -0.80 12.93
C PRO A 426 -2.37 -0.67 13.55
N LYS A 427 -2.58 -1.27 14.73
CA LYS A 427 -3.89 -1.21 15.42
C LYS A 427 -4.34 0.22 15.72
N ALA A 428 -3.41 1.09 16.06
CA ALA A 428 -3.68 2.50 16.37
C ALA A 428 -3.59 3.42 15.13
N ALA A 429 -3.79 2.88 13.91
CA ALA A 429 -3.66 3.62 12.66
C ALA A 429 -4.41 4.95 12.67
N ALA A 430 -3.73 6.00 12.22
CA ALA A 430 -4.36 7.27 11.92
C ALA A 430 -4.83 7.30 10.46
N ALA A 431 -5.66 8.28 10.11
CA ALA A 431 -6.11 8.51 8.74
C ALA A 431 -4.95 8.55 7.72
N GLY A 432 -3.86 9.27 8.03
CA GLY A 432 -2.69 9.34 7.15
C GLY A 432 -1.93 8.02 6.98
N THR A 433 -2.04 7.11 7.96
CA THR A 433 -1.47 5.75 7.84
C THR A 433 -2.07 5.01 6.64
N PHE A 434 -3.34 5.25 6.32
CA PHE A 434 -3.98 4.64 5.15
C PHE A 434 -3.54 5.26 3.82
N VAL A 435 -3.13 6.55 3.80
CA VAL A 435 -2.51 7.17 2.62
C VAL A 435 -1.18 6.47 2.30
N ASP A 436 -0.37 6.20 3.31
CA ASP A 436 0.91 5.49 3.15
C ASP A 436 0.68 4.04 2.68
N ILE A 437 -0.30 3.33 3.25
CA ILE A 437 -0.66 1.97 2.82
C ILE A 437 -1.20 1.95 1.39
N GLY A 438 -2.02 2.93 1.01
CA GLY A 438 -2.52 3.06 -0.36
C GLY A 438 -1.41 3.30 -1.38
N SER A 439 -0.43 4.12 -1.00
CA SER A 439 0.76 4.37 -1.82
C SER A 439 1.55 3.08 -2.07
N TYR A 440 1.82 2.32 -1.01
CA TYR A 440 2.52 1.04 -1.08
C TYR A 440 1.72 -0.02 -1.86
N MET A 441 0.40 -0.12 -1.63
CA MET A 441 -0.48 -1.01 -2.37
C MET A 441 -0.43 -0.72 -3.88
N TYR A 442 -0.52 0.55 -4.27
CA TYR A 442 -0.48 0.94 -5.68
C TYR A 442 0.88 0.64 -6.32
N ALA A 443 1.98 0.88 -5.61
CA ALA A 443 3.31 0.51 -6.07
C ALA A 443 3.47 -0.99 -6.31
N ILE A 444 2.93 -1.82 -5.42
CA ILE A 444 2.89 -3.27 -5.66
C ILE A 444 2.13 -3.56 -6.96
N LEU A 445 0.94 -3.00 -7.20
CA LEU A 445 0.18 -3.26 -8.42
C LEU A 445 0.94 -2.87 -9.70
N VAL A 446 1.67 -1.77 -9.67
CA VAL A 446 2.53 -1.34 -10.80
C VAL A 446 3.71 -2.30 -10.97
N GLY A 447 4.34 -2.73 -9.87
CA GLY A 447 5.43 -3.71 -9.90
C GLY A 447 4.99 -5.08 -10.41
N MET A 448 3.78 -5.52 -10.05
CA MET A 448 3.16 -6.73 -10.62
C MET A 448 3.11 -6.65 -12.14
N GLN A 449 2.59 -5.53 -12.65
CA GLN A 449 2.45 -5.32 -14.08
C GLN A 449 3.79 -5.23 -14.80
N ALA A 450 4.84 -4.70 -14.15
CA ALA A 450 6.19 -4.68 -14.70
C ALA A 450 6.73 -6.08 -15.02
N TYR A 451 6.31 -7.08 -14.24
CA TYR A 451 6.58 -8.51 -14.43
C TYR A 451 5.51 -9.24 -15.28
N GLY A 452 4.57 -8.50 -15.89
CA GLY A 452 3.46 -9.08 -16.66
C GLY A 452 2.38 -9.77 -15.80
N LEU A 453 2.38 -9.53 -14.49
CA LEU A 453 1.38 -10.08 -13.57
C LEU A 453 0.15 -9.16 -13.50
N GLY A 454 -1.03 -9.77 -13.51
CA GLY A 454 -2.29 -9.12 -13.14
C GLY A 454 -2.42 -8.98 -11.63
N GLY A 455 -3.02 -7.86 -11.22
CA GLY A 455 -3.17 -7.48 -9.82
C GLY A 455 -4.54 -6.87 -9.56
N LYS A 456 -5.16 -7.20 -8.42
CA LYS A 456 -6.41 -6.55 -8.00
C LYS A 456 -6.49 -6.29 -6.50
N PRO A 457 -6.86 -5.06 -6.08
CA PRO A 457 -7.26 -4.78 -4.72
C PRO A 457 -8.57 -5.47 -4.32
N LEU A 458 -8.57 -6.28 -3.26
CA LEU A 458 -9.77 -6.93 -2.71
C LEU A 458 -10.12 -6.44 -1.30
N GLY A 459 -10.83 -5.32 -1.21
CA GLY A 459 -11.36 -4.86 0.09
C GLY A 459 -12.52 -5.70 0.64
N SER A 460 -12.97 -6.74 -0.06
CA SER A 460 -14.00 -7.68 0.43
C SER A 460 -13.47 -8.61 1.52
N VAL A 461 -12.20 -9.01 1.43
CA VAL A 461 -11.57 -9.97 2.33
C VAL A 461 -11.46 -9.41 3.75
N ALA A 462 -11.38 -8.08 3.86
CA ALA A 462 -11.44 -7.32 5.11
C ALA A 462 -12.68 -7.60 5.98
N LYS A 463 -13.77 -8.04 5.36
CA LYS A 463 -15.00 -8.39 6.07
C LYS A 463 -14.77 -9.54 7.06
N TYR A 464 -13.85 -10.45 6.75
CA TYR A 464 -13.53 -11.63 7.56
C TYR A 464 -12.17 -11.47 8.24
N THR A 465 -12.02 -10.36 8.98
CA THR A 465 -10.78 -10.01 9.71
C THR A 465 -10.41 -11.10 10.72
N ASP A 466 -11.38 -11.68 11.41
CA ASP A 466 -11.22 -12.80 12.33
C ASP A 466 -10.62 -14.05 11.65
N ILE A 467 -11.10 -14.40 10.46
CA ILE A 467 -10.54 -15.51 9.66
C ILE A 467 -9.12 -15.18 9.21
N CYS A 468 -8.88 -13.94 8.79
CA CYS A 468 -7.54 -13.48 8.44
C CYS A 468 -6.58 -13.54 9.63
N ARG A 469 -7.05 -13.26 10.86
CA ARG A 469 -6.26 -13.41 12.09
C ARG A 469 -6.02 -14.87 12.41
N LEU A 470 -7.04 -15.72 12.35
CA LEU A 470 -6.94 -17.14 12.67
C LEU A 470 -6.03 -17.86 11.68
N GLY A 471 -6.22 -17.68 10.38
CA GLY A 471 -5.31 -18.15 9.34
C GLY A 471 -3.93 -17.49 9.36
N VAL A 472 -3.59 -16.64 10.34
CA VAL A 472 -2.24 -16.11 10.57
C VAL A 472 -1.72 -16.45 11.98
N SER A 473 -2.61 -16.77 12.93
CA SER A 473 -2.32 -17.07 14.35
C SER A 473 -2.45 -18.55 14.73
N SER A 474 -3.25 -19.34 14.01
CA SER A 474 -3.22 -20.81 14.09
C SER A 474 -1.96 -21.39 13.41
N PHE A 475 -1.29 -20.58 12.58
CA PHE A 475 0.14 -20.73 12.31
C PHE A 475 0.92 -20.29 13.55
N ARG A 476 1.13 -21.22 14.49
CA ARG A 476 1.92 -20.96 15.69
C ARG A 476 3.31 -20.44 15.29
N ILE A 477 3.53 -19.15 15.55
CA ILE A 477 4.84 -18.52 15.68
C ILE A 477 5.53 -19.18 16.88
N CYS A 478 6.32 -20.23 16.63
CA CYS A 478 7.28 -20.74 17.61
C CYS A 478 8.61 -20.04 17.37
N GLY A 479 8.81 -18.91 18.04
CA GLY A 479 10.14 -18.33 18.21
C GLY A 479 10.97 -19.20 19.15
N PHE A 480 12.09 -19.74 18.64
CA PHE A 480 13.19 -20.17 19.49
C PHE A 480 13.98 -18.93 19.93
N TRP A 481 14.19 -18.76 21.24
CA TRP A 481 15.27 -17.94 21.80
C TRP A 481 16.33 -18.91 22.36
N PRO A 482 17.65 -18.59 22.32
CA PRO A 482 18.70 -19.57 22.26
C PRO A 482 19.00 -20.17 23.65
N ARG A 483 19.20 -21.48 23.70
CA ARG A 483 20.07 -22.09 24.72
C ARG A 483 21.42 -22.30 24.10
N SER A 484 22.43 -21.58 24.61
CA SER A 484 23.79 -22.09 24.61
C SER A 484 23.85 -23.32 25.53
N VAL A 485 24.42 -24.38 24.97
CA VAL A 485 25.07 -25.59 25.55
C VAL A 485 25.78 -25.23 26.88
N GLN A 486 25.88 -25.99 27.99
CA GLN A 486 26.05 -27.43 28.28
C GLN A 486 25.93 -27.62 29.83
N ALA A 487 25.47 -28.78 30.33
CA ALA A 487 26.03 -29.51 31.49
C ALA A 487 25.08 -30.64 31.95
N GLU A 488 25.71 -31.76 32.32
CA GLU A 488 25.15 -33.08 32.63
C GLU A 488 24.40 -33.17 33.98
N GLY A 489 23.55 -34.19 34.09
CA GLY A 489 23.19 -34.83 35.36
C GLY A 489 21.98 -34.25 36.09
N LEU A 490 20.87 -35.01 36.12
CA LEU A 490 19.98 -35.29 37.26
C LEU A 490 18.52 -35.56 36.80
N GLY A 491 18.09 -36.80 36.98
CA GLY A 491 16.84 -37.18 37.66
C GLY A 491 15.48 -36.77 37.09
N GLU A 492 14.66 -37.78 36.82
CA GLU A 492 13.19 -37.67 36.78
C GLU A 492 12.65 -36.95 38.03
N GLN A 493 11.92 -35.85 37.85
CA GLN A 493 10.66 -35.47 38.53
C GLN A 493 10.38 -33.96 38.38
N ARG A 494 9.09 -33.63 38.22
CA ARG A 494 8.44 -32.30 38.20
C ARG A 494 8.33 -31.60 36.84
N LEU A 495 7.32 -32.02 36.08
CA LEU A 495 6.50 -31.11 35.28
C LEU A 495 5.11 -31.00 35.92
N ARG A 496 4.99 -30.15 36.94
CA ARG A 496 3.71 -29.54 37.32
C ARG A 496 3.85 -28.03 37.13
N ASN A 497 2.87 -27.46 36.45
CA ASN A 497 2.60 -26.03 36.24
C ASN A 497 3.53 -25.31 35.25
N VAL A 498 3.13 -25.29 33.98
CA VAL A 498 3.39 -24.14 33.10
C VAL A 498 2.03 -23.61 32.64
N SER A 499 1.68 -22.44 33.16
CA SER A 499 0.49 -21.68 32.76
C SER A 499 0.46 -21.46 31.25
N LEU A 500 -0.72 -21.70 30.66
CA LEU A 500 -1.10 -21.26 29.33
C LEU A 500 -0.99 -19.73 29.21
N GLY A 501 0.17 -19.25 28.76
CA GLY A 501 0.33 -17.90 28.26
C GLY A 501 -0.25 -17.81 26.84
N LEU A 502 -1.56 -17.52 26.74
CA LEU A 502 -2.15 -17.04 25.49
C LEU A 502 -1.43 -15.75 25.10
N TYR A 503 -0.79 -15.73 23.94
CA TYR A 503 -0.23 -14.52 23.35
C TYR A 503 -1.39 -13.61 22.90
N GLN A 504 -1.97 -12.86 23.85
CA GLN A 504 -2.86 -11.74 23.55
C GLN A 504 -2.01 -10.56 23.08
N GLY A 505 -2.14 -10.19 21.81
CA GLY A 505 -1.72 -8.87 21.32
C GLY A 505 -0.96 -8.89 20.01
N SER A 506 -1.63 -9.07 18.87
CA SER A 506 -1.07 -8.60 17.61
C SER A 506 -1.23 -7.07 17.52
N LEU A 507 -0.13 -6.32 17.50
CA LEU A 507 -0.08 -4.85 17.41
C LEU A 507 -0.57 -4.27 16.05
N TYR A 508 -1.10 -5.12 15.17
CA TYR A 508 -1.63 -4.77 13.85
C TYR A 508 -3.10 -5.17 13.79
N GLU A 509 -3.97 -4.24 13.39
CA GLU A 509 -5.37 -4.53 13.04
C GLU A 509 -5.71 -3.74 11.75
N SER A 510 -6.45 -4.41 10.85
CA SER A 510 -7.00 -3.92 9.57
C SER A 510 -6.16 -4.18 8.30
N TYR A 511 -6.87 -4.59 7.23
CA TYR A 511 -6.33 -5.33 6.08
C TYR A 511 -6.66 -4.72 4.71
N TYR A 512 -5.68 -4.57 3.82
CA TYR A 512 -5.90 -4.31 2.38
C TYR A 512 -5.22 -5.40 1.56
N PHE A 513 -5.80 -5.81 0.43
CA PHE A 513 -5.37 -7.04 -0.23
C PHE A 513 -5.02 -6.81 -1.67
N GLY A 514 -3.84 -7.25 -2.09
CA GLY A 514 -3.51 -7.45 -3.50
C GLY A 514 -3.66 -8.93 -3.84
N VAL A 515 -4.34 -9.23 -4.92
CA VAL A 515 -4.49 -10.57 -5.46
C VAL A 515 -3.73 -10.65 -6.78
N LEU A 516 -2.91 -11.69 -6.94
CA LEU A 516 -1.87 -11.82 -7.96
C LEU A 516 -2.09 -13.05 -8.84
N GLY A 517 -1.95 -12.91 -10.15
CA GLY A 517 -1.82 -14.02 -11.09
C GLY A 517 -1.45 -13.52 -12.48
N PRO A 518 -1.05 -14.34 -13.45
CA PRO A 518 -0.80 -13.88 -14.80
C PRO A 518 -2.11 -13.33 -15.43
N GLY A 519 -2.03 -12.13 -16.01
CA GLY A 519 -3.15 -11.49 -16.70
C GLY A 519 -3.10 -11.79 -18.19
N PHE A 520 -4.26 -11.99 -18.83
CA PHE A 520 -4.34 -11.94 -20.29
C PHE A 520 -4.12 -10.51 -20.76
N LEU A 521 -2.98 -10.23 -21.40
CA LEU A 521 -2.85 -9.07 -22.27
C LEU A 521 -3.71 -9.33 -23.51
N SER A 522 -4.99 -8.95 -23.46
CA SER A 522 -5.73 -8.76 -24.71
C SER A 522 -5.04 -7.63 -25.45
N GLN A 523 -4.50 -7.92 -26.62
CA GLN A 523 -3.83 -6.97 -27.50
C GLN A 523 -4.63 -5.66 -27.55
N VAL A 524 -4.05 -4.60 -27.01
CA VAL A 524 -4.56 -3.24 -27.23
C VAL A 524 -4.22 -2.93 -28.68
N PRO A 525 -5.19 -2.60 -29.56
CA PRO A 525 -4.87 -2.15 -30.90
C PRO A 525 -4.02 -0.88 -30.78
N THR A 526 -2.87 -0.89 -31.46
CA THR A 526 -1.89 0.20 -31.58
C THR A 526 -2.52 1.54 -31.92
#